data_AF-A0A4J2FUY5-F1
#
_entry.id   AF-A0A4J2FUY5-F1
#
_cell.length_a   1.000
_cell.length_b   1.000
_cell.length_c   1.000
_cell.angle_alpha   90.00
_cell.angle_beta   90.00
_cell.angle_gamma   90.00
#
_symmetry.space_group_name_H-M   'P 1'
#
loop_
_entity.id
_entity.type
_entity.pdbx_description
1 polymer ?
#
loop_
_entity_poly.entity_id
_entity_poly.type
_entity_poly.pdbx_seq_one_letter_code
_entity_poly.pdbx_strand_id
1 'polypeptide(L)'
;MNDEASKQLTDARFKRLVGVQRTTFEEMLAVLKTAYQLKHAKGGRKPKLSLEDLLMATLQYVREYRTYEEIAADFGVHESKLNPSEPMG
;
A
#
# COMPACT_ATOMS: atom_id res chain seq x y z
N MET A 1 -13.95 -0.40 -3.92
CA MET A 1 -14.42 0.84 -3.24
C MET A 1 -14.23 1.93 -4.29
N ASN A 2 -15.30 2.60 -4.71
CA ASN A 2 -15.45 3.36 -5.97
C ASN A 2 -14.16 3.95 -6.61
N ASP A 3 -13.93 3.61 -7.88
CA ASP A 3 -12.99 4.29 -8.81
C ASP A 3 -13.22 5.84 -8.86
N GLU A 4 -14.40 6.30 -8.46
CA GLU A 4 -14.75 7.73 -8.33
C GLU A 4 -14.14 8.42 -7.10
N ALA A 5 -13.87 7.69 -6.03
CA ALA A 5 -13.35 8.27 -4.80
C ALA A 5 -11.90 8.74 -4.96
N SER A 6 -11.09 8.05 -5.79
CA SER A 6 -9.70 8.44 -6.04
C SER A 6 -9.59 9.69 -6.92
N LYS A 7 -10.54 9.90 -7.85
CA LYS A 7 -10.56 11.04 -8.79
C LYS A 7 -10.98 12.37 -8.16
N GLN A 8 -11.77 12.32 -7.08
CA GLN A 8 -12.25 13.52 -6.38
C GLN A 8 -11.29 14.05 -5.30
N LEU A 9 -10.15 13.37 -5.07
CA LEU A 9 -9.16 13.82 -4.11
C LEU A 9 -8.16 14.77 -4.76
N THR A 10 -7.90 15.91 -4.10
CA THR A 10 -6.72 16.71 -4.41
C THR A 10 -5.46 15.86 -4.23
N ASP A 11 -4.40 16.15 -4.97
CA ASP A 11 -3.15 15.36 -4.90
C ASP A 11 -2.56 15.32 -3.50
N ALA A 12 -2.71 16.39 -2.73
CA ALA A 12 -2.31 16.44 -1.32
C ALA A 12 -3.11 15.43 -0.47
N ARG A 13 -4.43 15.33 -0.68
CA ARG A 13 -5.29 14.39 0.05
C ARG A 13 -5.04 12.96 -0.42
N PHE A 14 -4.81 12.75 -1.71
CA PHE A 14 -4.42 11.44 -2.26
C PHE A 14 -3.11 10.96 -1.61
N LYS A 15 -2.07 11.79 -1.63
CA LYS A 15 -0.78 11.47 -1.00
C LYS A 15 -0.92 11.14 0.48
N ARG A 16 -1.76 11.90 1.20
CA ARG A 16 -2.02 11.65 2.64
C ARG A 16 -2.70 10.31 2.90
N LEU A 17 -3.64 9.91 2.05
CA LEU A 17 -4.43 8.69 2.24
C LEU A 17 -3.71 7.44 1.70
N VAL A 18 -3.08 7.53 0.53
CA VAL A 18 -2.46 6.41 -0.17
C VAL A 18 -0.97 6.25 0.20
N GLY A 19 -0.31 7.32 0.68
CA GLY A 19 1.09 7.31 1.08
C GLY A 19 2.10 7.62 -0.04
N VAL A 20 1.64 7.72 -1.30
CA VAL A 20 2.48 8.05 -2.46
C VAL A 20 1.86 9.17 -3.30
N GLN A 21 2.66 9.84 -4.11
CA GLN A 21 2.15 10.84 -5.06
C GLN A 21 1.27 10.16 -6.12
N ARG A 22 0.28 10.88 -6.66
CA ARG A 22 -0.61 10.36 -7.70
C ARG A 22 0.16 9.92 -8.95
N THR A 23 1.14 10.72 -9.37
CA THR A 23 2.04 10.40 -10.48
C THR A 23 2.79 9.08 -10.25
N THR A 24 3.37 8.89 -9.06
CA THR A 24 4.04 7.64 -8.68
C THR A 24 3.06 6.46 -8.67
N PHE A 25 1.83 6.66 -8.17
CA PHE A 25 0.81 5.62 -8.19
C PHE A 25 0.46 5.20 -9.62
N GLU A 26 0.33 6.15 -10.55
CA GLU A 26 0.05 5.88 -11.97
C GLU A 26 1.19 5.10 -12.64
N GLU A 27 2.45 5.44 -12.34
CA GLU A 27 3.63 4.70 -12.81
C GLU A 27 3.65 3.26 -12.27
N MET A 28 3.40 3.08 -10.97
CA MET A 28 3.29 1.75 -10.36
C MET A 28 2.15 0.93 -10.97
N LEU A 29 1.01 1.56 -11.23
CA LEU A 29 -0.15 0.92 -11.85
C LEU A 29 0.15 0.52 -13.30
N ALA A 30 0.89 1.32 -14.06
CA ALA A 30 1.31 0.99 -15.41
C ALA A 30 2.22 -0.26 -15.43
N VAL A 31 3.23 -0.29 -14.56
CA VAL A 31 4.11 -1.46 -14.41
C VAL A 31 3.31 -2.70 -14.00
N LEU A 32 2.39 -2.56 -13.03
CA LEU A 32 1.53 -3.64 -12.58
C LEU A 32 0.63 -4.18 -13.70
N LYS A 33 0.02 -3.29 -14.51
CA LYS A 33 -0.80 -3.67 -15.66
C LYS A 33 0.01 -4.47 -16.68
N THR A 34 1.22 -4.02 -17.02
CA THR A 34 2.10 -4.72 -17.96
C THR A 34 2.52 -6.09 -17.43
N ALA A 35 2.97 -6.17 -16.17
CA ALA A 35 3.36 -7.43 -15.55
C ALA A 35 2.18 -8.42 -15.45
N TYR A 36 1.00 -7.90 -15.11
CA TYR A 36 -0.23 -8.70 -15.06
C TYR A 36 -0.61 -9.25 -16.43
N GLN A 37 -0.58 -8.43 -17.48
CA GLN A 37 -0.85 -8.86 -18.85
C GLN A 37 0.11 -9.95 -19.30
N LEU A 38 1.42 -9.79 -19.05
CA LEU A 38 2.43 -10.79 -19.40
C LEU A 38 2.17 -12.12 -18.67
N LYS A 39 1.89 -12.06 -17.36
CA LYS A 39 1.61 -13.25 -16.54
C LYS A 39 0.33 -13.97 -16.96
N HIS A 40 -0.68 -13.23 -17.40
CA HIS A 40 -1.98 -13.75 -17.81
C HIS A 40 -2.14 -13.92 -19.33
N ALA A 41 -1.07 -13.77 -20.11
CA ALA A 41 -1.09 -13.91 -21.57
C ALA A 41 -1.53 -15.32 -22.02
N LYS A 42 -1.24 -16.35 -21.21
CA LYS A 42 -1.64 -17.75 -21.45
C LYS A 42 -2.99 -18.12 -20.80
N GLY A 43 -3.76 -17.13 -20.37
CA GLY A 43 -4.98 -17.32 -19.59
C GLY A 43 -4.72 -17.36 -18.08
N GLY A 44 -5.80 -17.32 -17.31
CA GLY A 44 -5.76 -17.35 -15.86
C GLY A 44 -7.01 -16.72 -15.25
N ARG A 45 -7.18 -16.91 -13.93
CA ARG A 45 -8.33 -16.35 -13.21
C ARG A 45 -8.20 -14.83 -13.15
N LYS A 46 -9.24 -14.12 -13.57
CA LYS A 46 -9.34 -12.67 -13.38
C LYS A 46 -9.48 -12.34 -11.89
N PRO A 47 -8.76 -11.33 -11.38
CA PRO A 47 -8.92 -10.87 -10.00
C PRO A 47 -10.35 -10.36 -9.78
N LYS A 48 -10.82 -10.49 -8.53
CA LYS A 48 -12.13 -9.97 -8.13
C LYS A 48 -12.14 -8.43 -8.03
N LEU A 49 -10.97 -7.82 -7.86
CA LEU A 49 -10.76 -6.38 -7.79
C LEU A 49 -10.05 -5.89 -9.05
N SER A 50 -10.23 -4.62 -9.39
CA SER A 50 -9.40 -3.97 -10.39
C SER A 50 -7.94 -3.94 -9.93
N LEU A 51 -6.99 -3.85 -10.86
CA LEU A 51 -5.56 -3.72 -10.49
C LEU A 51 -5.29 -2.40 -9.74
N GLU A 52 -6.10 -1.38 -10.00
CA GLU A 52 -6.06 -0.11 -9.28
C GLU A 52 -6.48 -0.29 -7.82
N ASP A 53 -7.63 -0.90 -7.58
CA ASP A 53 -8.12 -1.22 -6.23
C ASP A 53 -7.15 -2.12 -5.47
N LEU A 54 -6.56 -3.10 -6.16
CA LEU A 54 -5.59 -4.02 -5.58
C LEU A 54 -4.32 -3.27 -5.14
N LEU A 55 -3.80 -2.38 -5.98
CA LEU A 55 -2.63 -1.56 -5.66
C LEU A 55 -2.94 -0.62 -4.49
N MET A 56 -4.09 0.04 -4.51
CA MET A 56 -4.52 0.94 -3.45
C MET A 56 -4.66 0.22 -2.10
N ALA A 57 -5.31 -0.96 -2.08
CA ALA A 57 -5.44 -1.77 -0.88
C ALA A 57 -4.08 -2.25 -0.35
N THR A 58 -3.16 -2.61 -1.25
CA THR A 58 -1.82 -3.06 -0.89
C THR A 58 -1.00 -1.94 -0.24
N LEU A 59 -1.05 -0.72 -0.81
CA LEU A 59 -0.35 0.44 -0.26
C LEU A 59 -0.91 0.86 1.10
N GLN A 60 -2.24 0.79 1.28
CA GLN A 60 -2.87 1.02 2.58
C GLN A 60 -2.44 -0.04 3.61
N TYR A 61 -2.44 -1.31 3.22
CA TYR A 61 -2.00 -2.41 4.08
C TYR A 61 -0.56 -2.23 4.56
N VAL A 62 0.37 -1.96 3.66
CA VAL A 62 1.80 -1.73 4.01
C VAL A 62 1.96 -0.55 4.95
N ARG A 63 1.15 0.51 4.80
CA ARG A 63 1.20 1.69 5.67
C ARG A 63 0.65 1.43 7.07
N GLU A 64 -0.38 0.60 7.20
CA GLU A 64 -1.01 0.30 8.49
C GLU A 64 -0.25 -0.76 9.29
N TYR A 65 0.43 -1.69 8.60
CA TYR A 65 1.22 -2.76 9.21
C TYR A 65 2.71 -2.47 9.18
N ARG A 66 3.11 -1.33 9.77
CA ARG A 66 4.54 -1.03 9.94
C ARG A 66 5.22 -2.07 10.83
N THR A 67 6.45 -2.43 10.49
CA THR A 67 7.22 -3.36 11.31
C THR A 67 7.68 -2.68 12.61
N TYR A 68 7.95 -3.46 13.67
CA TYR A 68 8.51 -2.87 14.89
C TYR A 68 9.88 -2.23 14.64
N GLU A 69 10.66 -2.72 13.67
CA GLU A 69 11.90 -2.08 13.22
C GLU A 69 11.65 -0.67 12.66
N GLU A 70 10.67 -0.51 11.77
CA GLU A 70 10.31 0.80 11.20
C GLU A 70 9.79 1.75 12.27
N ILE A 71 9.01 1.25 13.23
CA ILE A 71 8.52 2.04 14.36
C ILE A 71 9.70 2.41 15.27
N ALA A 72 10.60 1.48 15.57
CA ALA A 72 11.78 1.70 16.40
C ALA A 72 12.68 2.80 15.81
N ALA A 73 12.90 2.76 14.49
CA ALA A 73 13.65 3.78 13.76
C ALA A 73 13.01 5.18 13.90
N ASP A 74 11.68 5.28 13.76
CA ASP A 74 10.97 6.56 13.91
C ASP A 74 11.09 7.16 15.32
N PHE A 75 11.11 6.32 16.35
CA PHE A 75 11.21 6.75 17.74
C PHE A 75 12.67 6.82 18.25
N GLY A 76 13.65 6.45 17.43
CA GLY A 76 15.06 6.38 17.84
C GLY A 76 15.33 5.36 18.96
N VAL A 77 14.52 4.31 19.05
CA VAL A 77 14.63 3.26 20.06
C VAL A 77 15.05 1.93 19.42
N HIS A 78 15.49 0.97 20.23
CA HIS A 78 15.74 -0.39 19.75
C HIS A 78 14.43 -1.18 19.67
N GLU A 79 14.26 -2.06 18.68
CA GLU A 79 13.02 -2.84 18.46
C GLU A 79 12.56 -3.61 19.71
N SER A 80 13.51 -4.15 20.48
CA SER A 80 13.25 -4.84 21.75
C SER A 80 12.54 -3.99 22.81
N LYS A 81 12.51 -2.65 22.67
CA LYS A 81 11.75 -1.74 23.55
C LYS A 81 10.29 -1.56 23.15
N LEU A 82 9.89 -2.03 21.96
CA LEU A 82 8.54 -1.94 21.44
C LEU A 82 7.75 -3.25 21.57
N ASN A 83 8.39 -4.36 21.92
CA ASN A 83 7.74 -5.64 22.13
C ASN A 83 7.15 -5.70 23.56
N PRO A 84 5.82 -5.71 23.75
CA PRO A 84 5.19 -5.78 25.07
C PRO A 84 5.19 -7.20 25.65
N SER A 85 6.21 -8.02 25.37
CA SER A 85 6.32 -9.38 25.93
C SER A 85 6.67 -9.41 27.42
N GLU A 86 6.86 -8.26 28.07
CA GLU A 86 6.81 -8.15 29.53
C GLU A 86 5.39 -7.73 29.95
N PRO A 87 4.65 -8.57 30.70
CA PRO A 87 3.42 -8.11 31.33
C PRO A 87 3.78 -6.98 32.29
N MET A 88 3.10 -5.85 32.17
CA MET A 88 3.19 -4.73 33.11
C MET A 88 2.77 -5.26 34.48
N GLY A 89 3.77 -5.56 35.31
CA GLY A 89 3.63 -5.97 36.71
C GLY A 89 3.36 -4.79 37.64
#